data_AF-A0A2T2TMB0-F1
#
_entry.id   AF-A0A2T2TMB0-F1
#
_cell.length_a   1.000
_cell.length_b   1.000
_cell.length_c   1.000
_cell.angle_alpha   90.00
_cell.angle_beta   90.00
_cell.angle_gamma   90.00
#
_symmetry.space_group_name_H-M   'P 1'
#
loop_
_entity.id
_entity.type
_entity.pdbx_description
1 polymer ?
#
loop_
_entity_poly.entity_id
_entity_poly.type
_entity_poly.pdbx_seq_one_letter_code
_entity_poly.pdbx_strand_id
1 'polypeptide(L)'
;MATAGCGGGSEAARQNPPDQRYGHRHEPAAADTGRATLTMTPPEGGVSYARYAAPVSDVTVRAAPFEQEQDAVPAELLIEGALPNSCLELAAAEQERDGHFLTVRLRMRWPTSPNTGCEHFERPFRFYLPLEGRYAPGDYTLKLNGTVYPFTVRRNG
;
A
#
# COMPACT_ATOMS: atom_id res chain seq x y z
N MET A 1 34.96 42.12 22.25
CA MET A 1 35.21 40.89 21.45
C MET A 1 34.00 39.98 21.69
N ALA A 2 32.97 40.03 20.84
CA ALA A 2 32.83 39.20 19.62
C ALA A 2 32.64 37.72 19.97
N THR A 3 31.38 37.26 20.17
CA THR A 3 30.50 36.50 19.23
C THR A 3 30.75 34.99 19.15
N ALA A 4 29.74 34.21 19.51
CA ALA A 4 29.12 33.07 18.78
C ALA A 4 28.42 32.16 19.82
N GLY A 5 27.12 31.86 19.78
CA GLY A 5 26.24 31.73 18.63
C GLY A 5 26.31 30.31 18.09
N CYS A 6 25.60 29.37 18.71
CA CYS A 6 25.17 28.13 18.06
C CYS A 6 23.69 27.90 18.39
N GLY A 7 22.84 28.52 17.58
CA GLY A 7 21.53 28.00 17.29
C GLY A 7 21.67 26.70 16.48
N GLY A 8 20.71 25.81 16.65
CA GLY A 8 20.63 24.56 15.92
C GLY A 8 19.35 23.85 16.27
N GLY A 9 18.23 24.58 16.18
CA GLY A 9 16.90 24.00 16.15
C GLY A 9 16.86 23.02 14.99
N SER A 10 17.02 21.74 15.29
CA SER A 10 16.78 20.68 14.34
C SER A 10 15.27 20.48 14.33
N GLU A 11 14.56 21.34 13.59
CA GLU A 11 13.28 21.02 12.98
C GLU A 11 13.50 19.92 11.93
N ALA A 12 13.97 18.75 12.39
CA ALA A 12 13.69 17.52 11.69
C ALA A 12 12.18 17.35 11.85
N ALA A 13 11.46 17.75 10.81
CA ALA A 13 10.04 17.58 10.65
C ALA A 13 9.60 16.31 11.37
N ARG A 14 8.75 16.47 12.40
CA ARG A 14 8.06 15.37 13.09
C ARG A 14 7.11 14.71 12.10
N GLN A 15 7.64 14.11 11.04
CA GLN A 15 6.88 13.20 10.21
C GLN A 15 6.75 11.95 11.05
N ASN A 16 5.53 11.67 11.51
CA ASN A 16 5.22 10.41 12.18
C ASN A 16 5.88 9.24 11.39
N PRO A 17 6.51 8.27 12.09
CA PRO A 17 7.02 7.07 11.46
C PRO A 17 5.97 6.50 10.50
N PRO A 18 6.36 5.93 9.35
CA PRO A 18 5.40 5.43 8.34
C PRO A 18 4.26 4.59 8.94
N ASP A 19 4.58 3.87 10.02
CA ASP A 19 3.69 2.96 10.72
C ASP A 19 2.61 3.63 11.58
N GLN A 20 2.68 4.95 11.77
CA GLN A 20 1.68 5.74 12.52
C GLN A 20 0.91 6.73 11.63
N ARG A 21 1.29 6.86 10.34
CA ARG A 21 0.69 7.85 9.44
C ARG A 21 -0.80 7.60 9.14
N TYR A 22 -1.25 6.35 9.20
CA TYR A 22 -2.61 5.93 8.86
C TYR A 22 -3.27 5.16 10.02
N GLY A 23 -2.91 5.52 11.27
CA GLY A 23 -3.10 4.68 12.45
C GLY A 23 -2.00 3.61 12.58
N HIS A 24 -2.05 2.77 13.61
CA HIS A 24 -1.07 1.69 13.81
C HIS A 24 -1.10 0.73 12.62
N ARG A 25 0.00 0.65 11.86
CA ARG A 25 0.24 -0.51 10.99
C ARG A 25 0.37 -1.72 11.89
N HIS A 26 -0.23 -2.84 11.49
CA HIS A 26 0.02 -4.09 12.18
C HIS A 26 1.51 -4.41 12.01
N GLU A 27 2.29 -4.26 13.09
CA GLU A 27 3.68 -4.67 13.12
C GLU A 27 3.77 -6.17 12.76
N PRO A 28 4.88 -6.64 12.17
CA PRO A 28 5.12 -8.06 11.98
C PRO A 28 5.26 -8.83 13.31
N ALA A 29 5.19 -8.16 14.46
CA ALA A 29 5.06 -8.80 15.77
C ALA A 29 3.58 -8.86 16.19
N ALA A 30 3.01 -10.07 16.22
CA ALA A 30 1.72 -10.42 16.83
C ALA A 30 0.42 -10.27 16.00
N ALA A 31 0.44 -10.60 14.72
CA ALA A 31 -0.75 -11.15 14.04
C ALA A 31 -0.39 -12.47 13.35
N ASP A 32 -0.48 -13.55 14.12
CA ASP A 32 -0.35 -14.98 13.79
C ASP A 32 -1.29 -15.42 12.64
N THR A 33 -1.06 -14.88 11.44
CA THR A 33 -1.93 -15.06 10.27
C THR A 33 -1.20 -15.70 9.09
N GLY A 34 0.09 -16.02 9.26
CA GLY A 34 0.94 -16.59 8.22
C GLY A 34 1.18 -15.70 6.99
N ARG A 35 0.81 -14.41 7.03
CA ARG A 35 0.94 -13.47 5.91
C ARG A 35 2.28 -12.76 5.93
N ALA A 36 2.97 -12.76 4.79
CA ALA A 36 4.15 -11.95 4.57
C ALA A 36 3.78 -10.54 4.06
N THR A 37 4.38 -9.49 4.60
CA THR A 37 4.28 -8.15 4.00
C THR A 37 5.15 -8.10 2.76
N LEU A 38 4.55 -7.93 1.59
CA LEU A 38 5.26 -7.81 0.33
C LEU A 38 5.54 -6.34 0.00
N THR A 39 6.60 -6.14 -0.77
CA THR A 39 6.92 -4.88 -1.44
C THR A 39 7.00 -5.14 -2.94
N MET A 40 6.90 -4.08 -3.75
CA MET A 40 7.09 -4.22 -5.20
C MET A 40 8.56 -4.39 -5.53
N THR A 41 8.90 -5.46 -6.22
CA THR A 41 10.27 -5.74 -6.65
C THR A 41 10.45 -5.32 -8.10
N PRO A 42 11.57 -4.66 -8.47
CA PRO A 42 11.91 -4.41 -9.87
C PRO A 42 12.13 -5.72 -10.64
N PRO A 43 11.85 -5.79 -11.94
CA PRO A 43 12.07 -7.01 -12.73
C PRO A 43 13.56 -7.29 -12.88
N GLU A 44 13.92 -8.57 -12.87
CA GLU A 44 15.30 -8.98 -13.11
C GLU A 44 15.65 -8.81 -14.60
N GLY A 45 16.85 -8.28 -14.86
CA GLY A 45 17.35 -8.11 -16.22
C GLY A 45 17.52 -9.46 -16.92
N GLY A 46 17.05 -9.56 -18.17
CA GLY A 46 17.18 -10.78 -18.97
C GLY A 46 16.13 -11.86 -18.68
N VAL A 47 15.20 -11.62 -17.75
CA VAL A 47 14.06 -12.51 -17.47
C VAL A 47 12.80 -11.99 -18.16
N SER A 48 12.09 -12.88 -18.86
CA SER A 48 10.78 -12.57 -19.43
C SER A 48 9.68 -12.83 -18.41
N TYR A 49 8.67 -11.96 -18.36
CA TYR A 49 7.58 -12.06 -17.39
C TYR A 49 6.20 -11.95 -18.06
N ALA A 50 5.29 -12.83 -17.65
CA ALA A 50 3.86 -12.64 -17.85
C ALA A 50 3.28 -11.83 -16.68
N ARG A 51 2.23 -11.05 -16.93
CA ARG A 51 1.59 -10.18 -15.91
C ARG A 51 0.12 -10.53 -15.74
N TYR A 52 -0.32 -10.63 -14.49
CA TYR A 52 -1.67 -11.03 -14.13
C TYR A 52 -2.24 -10.11 -13.05
N ALA A 53 -3.56 -10.08 -12.88
CA ALA A 53 -4.16 -9.44 -11.71
C ALA A 53 -3.73 -10.22 -10.46
N ALA A 54 -3.27 -9.51 -9.42
CA ALA A 54 -2.98 -10.15 -8.14
C ALA A 54 -4.28 -10.68 -7.52
N PRO A 55 -4.31 -11.92 -7.00
CA PRO A 55 -5.42 -12.43 -6.21
C PRO A 55 -5.58 -11.61 -4.94
N VAL A 56 -6.78 -11.09 -4.70
CA VAL A 56 -7.12 -10.28 -3.54
C VAL A 56 -8.24 -10.98 -2.78
N SER A 57 -8.04 -11.19 -1.48
CA SER A 57 -9.05 -11.73 -0.58
C SER A 57 -9.75 -10.66 0.24
N ASP A 58 -9.01 -9.61 0.63
CA ASP A 58 -9.57 -8.52 1.44
C ASP A 58 -8.89 -7.18 1.14
N VAL A 59 -9.62 -6.09 1.37
CA VAL A 59 -9.14 -4.72 1.21
C VAL A 59 -9.68 -3.84 2.32
N THR A 60 -8.77 -3.16 3.02
CA THR A 60 -9.10 -2.14 4.01
C THR A 60 -8.51 -0.80 3.59
N VAL A 61 -9.31 0.26 3.58
CA VAL A 61 -8.83 1.63 3.37
C VAL A 61 -8.58 2.30 4.71
N ARG A 62 -7.42 2.91 4.88
CA ARG A 62 -6.98 3.58 6.12
C ARG A 62 -6.64 5.03 5.83
N ALA A 63 -7.53 5.94 6.25
CA ALA A 63 -7.25 7.37 6.20
C ALA A 63 -6.37 7.79 7.37
N ALA A 64 -5.49 8.76 7.14
CA ALA A 64 -4.78 9.42 8.24
C ALA A 64 -5.78 10.18 9.13
N PRO A 65 -5.49 10.36 10.43
CA PRO A 65 -6.33 11.19 11.28
C PRO A 65 -6.37 12.63 10.75
N PHE A 66 -7.52 13.28 10.88
CA PHE A 66 -7.65 14.70 10.61
C PHE A 66 -7.04 15.50 11.76
N GLU A 67 -6.09 16.38 11.46
CA GLU A 67 -5.65 17.41 12.39
C GLU A 67 -6.51 18.67 12.24
N GLN A 68 -6.41 19.60 13.21
CA GLN A 68 -7.13 20.88 13.14
C GLN A 68 -6.86 21.58 11.80
N GLU A 69 -7.92 22.13 11.20
CA GLU A 69 -7.86 22.90 9.93
C GLU A 69 -7.57 22.07 8.65
N GLN A 70 -7.50 20.74 8.73
CA GLN A 70 -7.35 19.91 7.53
C GLN A 70 -8.69 19.58 6.88
N ASP A 71 -8.83 19.93 5.59
CA ASP A 71 -10.01 19.57 4.79
C ASP A 71 -9.89 18.22 4.09
N ALA A 72 -8.66 17.70 3.95
CA ALA A 72 -8.39 16.41 3.33
C ALA A 72 -7.14 15.76 3.92
N VAL A 73 -7.11 14.42 3.98
CA VAL A 73 -6.03 13.62 4.56
C VAL A 73 -5.51 12.58 3.55
N PRO A 74 -4.23 12.17 3.62
CA PRO A 74 -3.76 11.04 2.82
C PRO A 74 -4.46 9.74 3.29
N ALA A 75 -4.49 8.73 2.43
CA ALA A 75 -5.00 7.40 2.76
C ALA A 75 -4.09 6.30 2.20
N GLU A 76 -4.15 5.09 2.77
CA GLU A 76 -3.50 3.88 2.24
C GLU A 76 -4.50 2.73 2.11
N LEU A 77 -4.25 1.83 1.16
CA LEU A 77 -4.91 0.53 1.10
C LEU A 77 -4.04 -0.50 1.80
N LEU A 78 -4.63 -1.26 2.71
CA LEU A 78 -4.13 -2.58 3.11
C LEU A 78 -4.82 -3.61 2.23
N ILE A 79 -4.05 -4.26 1.36
CA ILE A 79 -4.51 -5.30 0.45
C ILE A 79 -4.00 -6.64 0.96
N GLU A 80 -4.90 -7.59 1.17
CA GLU A 80 -4.56 -8.97 1.52
C GLU A 80 -4.93 -9.93 0.40
N GLY A 81 -4.16 -11.01 0.26
CA GLY A 81 -4.41 -12.05 -0.74
C GLY A 81 -3.48 -13.24 -0.56
N ALA A 82 -3.43 -14.12 -1.55
CA ALA A 82 -2.48 -15.23 -1.59
C ALA A 82 -1.91 -15.42 -3.01
N LEU A 83 -0.59 -15.52 -3.12
CA LEU A 83 0.06 -15.88 -4.38
C LEU A 83 0.07 -17.41 -4.53
N PRO A 84 -0.29 -17.97 -5.69
CA PRO A 84 -0.46 -19.41 -5.85
C PRO A 84 0.84 -20.23 -6.00
N ASN A 85 2.01 -19.58 -6.05
CA ASN A 85 3.31 -20.27 -6.10
C ASN A 85 4.47 -19.39 -5.63
N SER A 86 5.65 -20.00 -5.48
CA SER A 86 6.87 -19.35 -4.99
C SER A 86 7.46 -18.29 -5.93
N CYS A 87 7.22 -18.39 -7.24
CA CYS A 87 7.82 -17.51 -8.26
C CYS A 87 7.04 -16.22 -8.51
N LEU A 88 5.79 -16.14 -8.07
CA LEU A 88 4.98 -14.95 -8.26
C LEU A 88 5.41 -13.85 -7.29
N GLU A 89 5.41 -12.63 -7.82
CA GLU A 89 5.75 -11.40 -7.09
C GLU A 89 4.80 -10.27 -7.49
N LEU A 90 4.63 -9.28 -6.61
CA LEU A 90 3.91 -8.04 -6.95
C LEU A 90 4.77 -7.20 -7.90
N ALA A 91 4.18 -6.72 -8.99
CA ALA A 91 4.90 -6.12 -10.11
C ALA A 91 4.60 -4.64 -10.30
N ALA A 92 3.33 -4.24 -10.18
CA ALA A 92 2.90 -2.85 -10.40
C ALA A 92 1.56 -2.57 -9.73
N ALA A 93 1.37 -1.33 -9.29
CA ALA A 93 0.09 -0.79 -8.86
C ALA A 93 -0.12 0.50 -9.65
N GLU A 94 -1.20 0.53 -10.42
CA GLU A 94 -1.63 1.72 -11.15
C GLU A 94 -2.86 2.29 -10.46
N GLN A 95 -2.92 3.61 -10.34
CA GLN A 95 -4.02 4.33 -9.70
C GLN A 95 -4.60 5.36 -10.66
N GLU A 96 -5.93 5.39 -10.76
CA GLU A 96 -6.68 6.40 -11.48
C GLU A 96 -7.79 6.90 -10.54
N ARG A 97 -7.99 8.21 -10.46
CA ARG A 97 -9.04 8.80 -9.63
C ARG A 97 -9.83 9.85 -10.41
N ASP A 98 -11.15 9.71 -10.36
CA ASP A 98 -12.11 10.68 -10.88
C ASP A 98 -13.09 11.03 -9.74
N GLY A 99 -12.83 12.17 -9.09
CA GLY A 99 -13.59 12.62 -7.92
C GLY A 99 -13.61 11.60 -6.79
N HIS A 100 -14.76 10.95 -6.60
CA HIS A 100 -15.03 9.96 -5.55
C HIS A 100 -14.88 8.50 -6.02
N PHE A 101 -14.53 8.30 -7.29
CA PHE A 101 -14.29 6.98 -7.89
C PHE A 101 -12.79 6.73 -8.06
N LEU A 102 -12.33 5.60 -7.54
CA LEU A 102 -10.93 5.19 -7.58
C LEU A 102 -10.81 3.86 -8.28
N THR A 103 -9.91 3.76 -9.25
CA THR A 103 -9.55 2.50 -9.89
C THR A 103 -8.11 2.19 -9.55
N VAL A 104 -7.89 1.02 -8.94
CA VAL A 104 -6.56 0.49 -8.65
C VAL A 104 -6.38 -0.82 -9.41
N ARG A 105 -5.26 -0.95 -10.11
CA ARG A 105 -4.87 -2.20 -10.79
C ARG A 105 -3.60 -2.72 -10.12
N LEU A 106 -3.73 -3.76 -9.30
CA LEU A 106 -2.60 -4.46 -8.67
C LEU A 106 -2.22 -5.68 -9.51
N ARG A 107 -1.02 -5.64 -10.08
CA ARG A 107 -0.49 -6.70 -10.95
C ARG A 107 0.57 -7.52 -10.24
N MET A 108 0.54 -8.82 -10.47
CA MET A 108 1.65 -9.73 -10.17
C MET A 108 2.36 -10.14 -11.46
N ARG A 109 3.59 -10.64 -11.33
CA ARG A 109 4.37 -11.17 -12.45
C ARG A 109 4.80 -12.60 -12.21
N TRP A 110 4.90 -13.35 -13.31
CA TRP A 110 5.39 -14.72 -13.37
C TRP A 110 6.59 -14.79 -14.33
N PRO A 111 7.77 -15.29 -13.94
CA PRO A 111 8.91 -15.49 -14.84
C PRO A 111 8.67 -16.66 -15.81
N THR A 112 8.72 -16.42 -17.12
CA THR A 112 8.35 -17.39 -18.16
C THR A 112 9.54 -18.16 -18.74
N SER A 113 10.72 -18.04 -18.12
CA SER A 113 11.92 -18.70 -18.62
C SER A 113 11.79 -20.24 -18.56
N PRO A 114 12.29 -20.97 -19.56
CA PRO A 114 12.38 -22.43 -19.46
C PRO A 114 13.29 -22.79 -18.26
N ASN A 115 12.84 -23.73 -17.43
CA ASN A 115 13.46 -24.16 -16.17
C ASN A 115 13.14 -23.35 -14.89
N THR A 116 12.12 -22.49 -14.90
CA THR A 116 11.64 -21.92 -13.63
C THR A 116 10.93 -23.01 -12.79
N GLY A 117 11.66 -23.57 -11.81
CA GLY A 117 11.13 -24.54 -10.86
C GLY A 117 10.31 -23.88 -9.76
N CYS A 118 9.02 -23.63 -10.03
CA CYS A 118 8.12 -23.02 -9.05
C CYS A 118 7.43 -24.08 -8.20
N GLU A 119 7.51 -23.92 -6.88
CA GLU A 119 6.73 -24.71 -5.94
C GLU A 119 5.31 -24.17 -5.87
N HIS A 120 4.33 -25.05 -5.96
CA HIS A 120 2.91 -24.69 -5.94
C HIS A 120 2.37 -24.76 -4.52
N PHE A 121 2.18 -23.61 -3.91
CA PHE A 121 1.52 -23.46 -2.61
C PHE A 121 1.00 -22.04 -2.47
N GLU A 122 -0.05 -21.87 -1.67
CA GLU A 122 -0.59 -20.56 -1.35
C GLU A 122 0.37 -19.80 -0.42
N ARG A 123 0.73 -18.59 -0.84
CA ARG A 123 1.56 -17.65 -0.08
C ARG A 123 0.72 -16.45 0.31
N PRO A 124 0.09 -16.46 1.51
CA PRO A 124 -0.67 -15.33 2.00
C PRO A 124 0.21 -14.08 2.09
N PHE A 125 -0.32 -12.93 1.67
CA PHE A 125 0.40 -11.67 1.69
C PHE A 125 -0.43 -10.51 2.23
N ARG A 126 0.30 -9.47 2.66
CA ARG A 126 -0.19 -8.11 2.89
C ARG A 126 0.59 -7.14 2.02
N PHE A 127 -0.07 -6.14 1.47
CA PHE A 127 0.56 -5.08 0.72
C PHE A 127 -0.07 -3.74 1.11
N TYR A 128 0.78 -2.79 1.51
CA TYR A 128 0.37 -1.43 1.84
C TYR A 128 0.61 -0.52 0.64
N LEU A 129 -0.46 -0.03 0.03
CA LEU A 129 -0.40 0.90 -1.10
C LEU A 129 -0.84 2.30 -0.65
N PRO A 130 0.08 3.27 -0.56
CA PRO A 130 -0.31 4.67 -0.39
C PRO A 130 -1.18 5.11 -1.56
N LEU A 131 -2.35 5.66 -1.26
CA LEU A 131 -3.23 6.20 -2.28
C LEU A 131 -2.74 7.58 -2.73
N GLU A 132 -2.85 7.85 -4.03
CA GLU A 132 -2.43 9.14 -4.58
C GLU A 132 -3.37 10.29 -4.16
N GLY A 133 -2.77 11.41 -3.79
CA GLY A 133 -3.49 12.63 -3.40
C GLY A 133 -4.00 12.61 -1.96
N ARG A 134 -5.05 13.41 -1.70
CA ARG A 134 -5.69 13.58 -0.39
C ARG A 134 -7.20 13.40 -0.51
N TYR A 135 -7.83 13.03 0.59
CA TYR A 135 -9.24 12.63 0.65
C TYR A 135 -9.95 13.48 1.68
N ALA A 136 -10.93 14.26 1.22
CA ALA A 136 -11.85 14.98 2.08
C ALA A 136 -12.88 14.01 2.69
N PRO A 137 -13.54 14.38 3.80
CA PRO A 137 -14.63 13.59 4.34
C PRO A 137 -15.70 13.30 3.27
N GLY A 138 -16.17 12.05 3.19
CA GLY A 138 -17.16 11.65 2.22
C GLY A 138 -17.11 10.16 1.89
N ASP A 139 -18.08 9.73 1.08
CA ASP A 139 -18.18 8.36 0.58
C ASP A 139 -17.47 8.22 -0.76
N TYR A 140 -16.69 7.16 -0.89
CA TYR A 140 -15.86 6.85 -2.04
C TYR A 140 -16.12 5.42 -2.51
N THR A 141 -15.83 5.18 -3.78
CA THR A 141 -15.87 3.85 -4.38
C THR A 141 -14.48 3.48 -4.89
N LEU A 142 -13.89 2.43 -4.34
CA LEU A 142 -12.67 1.81 -4.86
C LEU A 142 -13.02 0.63 -5.76
N LYS A 143 -12.42 0.55 -6.94
CA LYS A 143 -12.42 -0.60 -7.83
C LYS A 143 -11.01 -1.17 -7.89
N LEU A 144 -10.76 -2.29 -7.21
CA LEU A 144 -9.47 -2.98 -7.22
C LEU A 144 -9.56 -4.23 -8.09
N ASN A 145 -8.76 -4.30 -9.16
CA ASN A 145 -8.72 -5.43 -10.09
C ASN A 145 -10.10 -5.85 -10.65
N GLY A 146 -11.05 -4.92 -10.72
CA GLY A 146 -12.42 -5.17 -11.21
C GLY A 146 -13.48 -5.27 -10.11
N THR A 147 -13.08 -5.60 -8.87
CA THR A 147 -13.98 -5.74 -7.71
C THR A 147 -14.20 -4.39 -7.02
N VAL A 148 -15.43 -4.14 -6.58
CA VAL A 148 -15.84 -2.85 -6.00
C VAL A 148 -15.87 -2.93 -4.47
N TYR A 149 -15.29 -1.91 -3.83
CA TYR A 149 -15.16 -1.73 -2.39
C TYR A 149 -15.59 -0.30 -2.02
N PRO A 150 -16.79 -0.09 -1.45
CA PRO A 150 -17.15 1.21 -0.91
C PRO A 150 -16.34 1.51 0.35
N PHE A 151 -15.96 2.78 0.56
CA PHE A 151 -15.35 3.21 1.81
C PHE A 151 -15.73 4.67 2.13
N THR A 152 -15.72 5.02 3.41
CA THR A 152 -16.00 6.37 3.88
C THR A 152 -14.76 6.95 4.55
N VAL A 153 -14.39 8.17 4.19
CA VAL A 153 -13.43 8.97 4.95
C VAL A 153 -14.21 9.84 5.93
N ARG A 154 -13.91 9.72 7.22
CA ARG A 154 -14.61 10.44 8.30
C ARG A 154 -13.63 11.34 9.04
N ARG A 155 -14.10 12.54 9.39
CA ARG A 155 -13.46 13.36 10.42
C ARG A 155 -13.87 12.75 11.76
N ASN A 156 -12.93 12.15 12.47
CA ASN A 156 -13.20 11.75 13.85
C ASN A 156 -13.37 13.04 14.65
N GLY A 157 -14.52 13.19 15.30
CA GLY A 157 -14.86 14.35 16.14
C GLY A 157 -14.18 14.31 17.49
#